data_AF-A0A3S4P810-F1
#
_entry.id   AF-A0A3S4P810-F1
#
_cell.length_a   1.000
_cell.length_b   1.000
_cell.length_c   1.000
_cell.angle_alpha   90.00
_cell.angle_beta   90.00
_cell.angle_gamma   90.00
#
_symmetry.space_group_name_H-M   'P 1'
#
loop_
_entity.id
_entity.type
_entity.pdbx_description
1 polymer ?
#
loop_
_entity_poly.entity_id
_entity_poly.type
_entity_poly.pdbx_seq_one_letter_code
_entity_poly.pdbx_strand_id
1 'polypeptide(L)'
;MVPTSLSCSSCVVKPFFATSMSCVQFRGKYFNNKIISRKKCSYVGLQLRREGVLCRAQKNTEQLSEGQKKQILQVALWASEGAYILWLFLLPYAPGDPVWAIKMDTVNDLVDLSLNFFFILPFLNSVGIRLIDSPVLHPVSEGLFNFVIGWTFVFAPLLFTDYRRDRYKGSLDVLWGFQMFLTNAFLIPYMAIRLNDKDVDNSCNKLSKLGTVMTSGAPVVGLIGGVICLISALWAFFGRGDGGFGSVPDRLEFFANYVGSERLAYAFLWDVCLYAIFQPWLIGDNMQNVKEQKVQIVSNLRFIPVVGLVVYLLNLNYAGVERDREN
;
A
#
# COMPACT_ATOMS: atom_id res chain seq x y z
N MET A 1 53.68 -4.46 -9.87
CA MET A 1 53.02 -4.84 -11.13
C MET A 1 52.47 -6.25 -10.97
N VAL A 2 51.15 -6.34 -10.83
CA VAL A 2 50.31 -7.55 -10.89
C VAL A 2 49.80 -7.61 -12.33
N PRO A 3 49.77 -8.78 -13.01
CA PRO A 3 48.54 -9.59 -13.10
C PRO A 3 48.87 -11.10 -13.25
N THR A 4 47.99 -12.10 -13.27
CA THR A 4 46.60 -12.29 -13.68
C THR A 4 46.15 -13.60 -13.01
N SER A 5 45.01 -13.65 -12.32
CA SER A 5 44.34 -14.92 -11.97
C SER A 5 42.98 -15.00 -12.65
N LEU A 6 42.74 -16.18 -13.21
CA LEU A 6 41.65 -16.55 -14.10
C LEU A 6 40.26 -16.30 -13.52
N SER A 7 39.46 -15.61 -14.31
CA SER A 7 38.00 -15.58 -14.24
C SER A 7 37.45 -16.90 -14.79
N CYS A 8 36.53 -17.53 -14.07
CA CYS A 8 35.64 -18.53 -14.65
C CYS A 8 34.21 -18.23 -14.23
N SER A 9 33.42 -17.88 -15.23
CA SER A 9 32.04 -17.43 -15.17
C SER A 9 31.05 -18.59 -15.04
N SER A 10 29.87 -18.25 -14.52
CA SER A 10 28.57 -18.84 -14.87
C SER A 10 28.20 -20.20 -14.25
N CYS A 11 27.55 -20.16 -13.07
CA CYS A 11 26.58 -21.18 -12.69
C CYS A 11 25.26 -20.95 -13.44
N VAL A 12 25.10 -21.64 -14.57
CA VAL A 12 23.82 -21.81 -15.26
C VAL A 12 22.99 -22.82 -14.47
N VAL A 13 21.91 -22.35 -13.86
CA VAL A 13 20.88 -23.20 -13.26
C VAL A 13 19.89 -23.60 -14.36
N LYS A 14 19.81 -24.90 -14.68
CA LYS A 14 18.58 -25.52 -15.18
C LYS A 14 18.38 -26.93 -14.57
N PRO A 15 17.12 -27.35 -14.37
CA PRO A 15 16.75 -28.49 -13.51
C PRO A 15 16.35 -29.74 -14.35
N PHE A 16 15.89 -30.78 -13.64
CA PHE A 16 15.26 -32.03 -14.10
C PHE A 16 16.18 -33.21 -14.46
N PHE A 17 16.37 -34.13 -13.51
CA PHE A 17 15.54 -35.34 -13.44
C PHE A 17 15.58 -35.93 -12.02
N ALA A 18 14.41 -36.08 -11.43
CA ALA A 18 14.21 -36.78 -10.18
C ALA A 18 14.24 -38.29 -10.43
N THR A 19 15.06 -39.02 -9.68
CA THR A 19 14.75 -40.42 -9.35
C THR A 19 15.48 -40.80 -8.07
N SER A 20 14.67 -41.02 -7.01
CA SER A 20 14.78 -42.13 -6.06
C SER A 20 16.16 -42.47 -5.49
N MET A 21 16.37 -42.20 -4.20
CA MET A 21 16.52 -43.28 -3.20
C MET A 21 16.84 -42.71 -1.80
N SER A 22 15.87 -42.91 -0.91
CA SER A 22 16.02 -43.41 0.46
C SER A 22 16.89 -42.64 1.45
N CYS A 23 16.17 -41.94 2.33
CA CYS A 23 16.53 -41.66 3.71
C CYS A 23 16.98 -42.96 4.42
N VAL A 24 18.22 -43.02 4.92
CA VAL A 24 18.66 -44.10 5.82
C VAL A 24 18.96 -43.51 7.19
N GLN A 25 18.06 -43.88 8.10
CA GLN A 25 18.05 -43.64 9.53
C GLN A 25 19.16 -44.48 10.20
N PHE A 26 20.06 -43.83 10.94
CA PHE A 26 21.14 -44.51 11.67
C PHE A 26 20.58 -45.25 12.91
N ARG A 27 20.66 -46.59 12.92
CA ARG A 27 20.60 -47.42 14.14
C ARG A 27 21.90 -48.22 14.23
N GLY A 28 22.62 -48.05 15.32
CA GLY A 28 23.89 -48.73 15.56
C GLY A 28 23.74 -50.19 15.97
N LYS A 29 24.77 -51.00 15.66
CA LYS A 29 25.44 -51.98 16.56
C LYS A 29 26.60 -52.68 15.81
N TYR A 30 27.77 -52.68 16.48
CA TYR A 30 28.96 -53.56 16.44
C TYR A 30 29.18 -54.56 15.27
N PHE A 31 30.34 -54.49 14.58
CA PHE A 31 31.54 -55.33 14.84
C PHE A 31 32.69 -55.08 13.82
N ASN A 32 33.92 -55.20 14.33
CA ASN A 32 35.21 -55.57 13.73
C ASN A 32 36.06 -54.66 12.80
N ASN A 33 37.18 -54.26 13.40
CA ASN A 33 38.54 -54.10 12.87
C ASN A 33 38.77 -54.15 11.36
N LYS A 34 38.95 -52.96 10.77
CA LYS A 34 39.97 -52.73 9.73
C LYS A 34 40.44 -51.28 9.83
N ILE A 35 41.74 -51.10 10.05
CA ILE A 35 42.42 -49.80 10.07
C ILE A 35 42.33 -49.23 8.66
N ILE A 36 41.34 -48.37 8.41
CA ILE A 36 41.24 -47.54 7.20
C ILE A 36 41.49 -46.10 7.62
N SER A 37 42.66 -45.61 7.17
CA SER A 37 43.16 -44.24 7.13
C SER A 37 42.23 -43.13 7.67
N ARG A 38 42.52 -42.67 8.89
CA ARG A 38 41.89 -41.52 9.58
C ARG A 38 42.07 -40.15 8.89
N LYS A 39 42.72 -40.05 7.73
CA LYS A 39 43.04 -38.73 7.14
C LYS A 39 42.01 -38.18 6.15
N LYS A 40 41.04 -38.97 5.65
CA LYS A 40 40.05 -38.49 4.65
C LYS A 40 38.70 -38.02 5.21
N CYS A 41 38.28 -38.46 6.40
CA CYS A 41 37.04 -37.96 7.05
C CYS A 41 37.17 -36.57 7.68
N SER A 42 38.38 -36.12 7.99
CA SER A 42 38.58 -34.80 8.61
C SER A 42 38.31 -33.66 7.62
N TYR A 43 38.71 -33.83 6.36
CA TYR A 43 38.53 -32.79 5.33
C TYR A 43 37.07 -32.59 4.93
N VAL A 44 36.27 -33.67 4.82
CA VAL A 44 34.84 -33.57 4.44
C VAL A 44 34.01 -32.91 5.55
N GLY A 45 34.29 -33.23 6.83
CA GLY A 45 33.63 -32.57 7.97
C GLY A 45 34.02 -31.10 8.12
N LEU A 46 35.27 -30.73 7.80
CA LEU A 46 35.73 -29.34 7.81
C LEU A 46 35.13 -28.54 6.66
N GLN A 47 34.98 -29.13 5.48
CA GLN A 47 34.34 -28.49 4.31
C GLN A 47 32.85 -28.22 4.57
N LEU A 48 32.10 -29.22 5.04
CA LEU A 48 30.68 -29.06 5.41
C LEU A 48 30.47 -28.03 6.53
N ARG A 49 31.37 -28.00 7.52
CA ARG A 49 31.34 -26.98 8.59
C ARG A 49 31.66 -25.58 8.06
N ARG A 50 32.56 -25.46 7.08
CA ARG A 50 32.94 -24.18 6.46
C ARG A 50 31.83 -23.65 5.55
N GLU A 51 31.19 -24.51 4.76
CA GLU A 51 30.02 -24.17 3.94
C GLU A 51 28.84 -23.74 4.83
N GLY A 52 28.56 -24.46 5.92
CA GLY A 52 27.52 -24.08 6.88
C GLY A 52 27.79 -22.74 7.59
N VAL A 53 29.06 -22.41 7.88
CA VAL A 53 29.46 -21.11 8.44
C VAL A 53 29.35 -20.00 7.40
N LEU A 54 29.69 -20.26 6.13
CA LEU A 54 29.60 -19.28 5.05
C LEU A 54 28.14 -18.95 4.71
N CYS A 55 27.25 -19.95 4.62
CA CYS A 55 25.82 -19.73 4.44
C CYS A 55 25.19 -18.96 5.61
N ARG A 56 25.63 -19.24 6.85
CA ARG A 56 25.16 -18.49 8.03
C ARG A 56 25.67 -17.05 8.03
N ALA A 57 26.93 -16.82 7.63
CA ALA A 57 27.50 -15.49 7.50
C ALA A 57 26.78 -14.68 6.40
N GLN A 58 26.56 -15.26 5.21
CA GLN A 58 25.81 -14.62 4.14
C GLN A 58 24.38 -14.29 4.57
N LYS A 59 23.69 -15.23 5.22
CA LYS A 59 22.33 -15.00 5.75
C LYS A 59 22.30 -13.89 6.79
N ASN A 60 23.30 -13.82 7.67
CA ASN A 60 23.42 -12.75 8.66
C ASN A 60 23.71 -11.39 8.00
N THR A 61 24.55 -11.35 6.97
CA THR A 61 24.85 -10.12 6.21
C THR A 61 23.63 -9.63 5.42
N GLU A 62 22.88 -10.54 4.79
CA GLU A 62 21.62 -10.22 4.10
C GLU A 62 20.56 -9.71 5.09
N GLN A 63 20.40 -10.37 6.24
CA GLN A 63 19.47 -9.92 7.28
C GLN A 63 19.85 -8.56 7.85
N LEU A 64 21.14 -8.31 8.08
CA LEU A 64 21.64 -7.02 8.55
C LEU A 64 21.39 -5.92 7.51
N SER A 65 21.64 -6.21 6.22
CA SER A 65 21.39 -5.27 5.12
C SER A 65 19.90 -4.95 4.98
N GLU A 66 19.03 -5.95 5.05
CA GLU A 66 17.57 -5.74 5.01
C GLU A 66 17.06 -4.98 6.24
N GLY A 67 17.62 -5.22 7.42
CA GLY A 67 17.34 -4.45 8.62
C GLY A 67 17.72 -2.97 8.46
N GLN A 68 18.92 -2.70 7.94
CA GLN A 68 19.39 -1.34 7.67
C GLN A 68 18.52 -0.62 6.62
N LYS A 69 18.16 -1.30 5.52
CA LYS A 69 17.26 -0.72 4.51
C LYS A 69 15.90 -0.34 5.10
N LYS A 70 15.31 -1.20 5.94
CA LYS A 70 14.05 -0.92 6.61
C LYS A 70 14.15 0.29 7.54
N GLN A 71 15.22 0.40 8.32
CA GLN A 71 15.46 1.54 9.20
C GLN A 71 15.62 2.84 8.42
N ILE A 72 16.42 2.83 7.34
CA ILE A 72 16.60 4.00 6.47
C ILE A 72 15.26 4.43 5.88
N LEU A 73 14.48 3.49 5.36
CA LEU A 73 13.17 3.77 4.77
C LEU A 73 12.19 4.30 5.79
N GLN A 74 12.20 3.76 7.01
CA GLN A 74 11.38 4.24 8.11
C GLN A 74 11.73 5.68 8.52
N VAL A 75 13.02 5.99 8.67
CA VAL A 75 13.50 7.36 8.96
C VAL A 75 13.12 8.30 7.83
N ALA A 76 13.27 7.88 6.57
CA ALA A 76 12.86 8.66 5.41
C ALA A 76 11.36 8.95 5.41
N LEU A 77 10.52 7.98 5.75
CA LEU A 77 9.06 8.17 5.85
C LEU A 77 8.70 9.15 6.98
N TRP A 78 9.27 9.01 8.17
CA TRP A 78 9.03 9.95 9.27
C TRP A 78 9.55 11.36 8.97
N ALA A 79 10.72 11.48 8.34
CA ALA A 79 11.24 12.76 7.88
C ALA A 79 10.33 13.38 6.81
N SER A 80 9.82 12.56 5.88
CA SER A 80 8.87 13.03 4.87
C SER A 80 7.55 13.47 5.47
N GLU A 81 7.04 12.80 6.50
CA GLU A 81 5.85 13.21 7.24
C GLU A 81 6.07 14.54 7.97
N GLY A 82 7.19 14.68 8.68
CA GLY A 82 7.55 15.92 9.36
C GLY A 82 7.69 17.08 8.37
N ALA A 83 8.35 16.84 7.23
CA ALA A 83 8.46 17.81 6.16
C ALA A 83 7.09 18.15 5.55
N TYR A 84 6.22 17.16 5.37
CA TYR A 84 4.88 17.31 4.83
C TYR A 84 4.00 18.17 5.75
N ILE A 85 3.93 17.83 7.04
CA ILE A 85 3.16 18.61 8.02
C ILE A 85 3.70 20.04 8.10
N LEU A 86 5.03 20.20 8.17
CA LEU A 86 5.65 21.51 8.26
C LEU A 86 5.35 22.35 7.02
N TRP A 87 5.54 21.79 5.82
CA TRP A 87 5.31 22.46 4.54
C TRP A 87 3.84 22.82 4.34
N LEU A 88 2.96 21.85 4.50
CA LEU A 88 1.57 21.94 4.05
C LEU A 88 0.63 22.48 5.11
N PHE A 89 0.90 22.32 6.42
CA PHE A 89 0.01 22.86 7.45
C PHE A 89 0.54 24.13 8.12
N LEU A 90 1.86 24.23 8.33
CA LEU A 90 2.45 25.30 9.15
C LEU A 90 3.05 26.44 8.33
N LEU A 91 3.75 26.14 7.24
CA LEU A 91 4.44 27.15 6.44
C LEU A 91 3.48 27.89 5.47
N PRO A 92 3.73 29.18 5.21
CA PRO A 92 2.98 29.99 4.25
C PRO A 92 3.48 29.85 2.81
N TYR A 93 4.40 28.92 2.53
CA TYR A 93 5.00 28.74 1.20
C TYR A 93 4.17 27.82 0.29
N ALA A 94 3.38 26.92 0.86
CA ALA A 94 2.43 26.13 0.09
C ALA A 94 1.29 27.01 -0.42
N PRO A 95 0.74 26.74 -1.62
CA PRO A 95 -0.47 27.40 -2.12
C PRO A 95 -1.59 27.48 -1.07
N GLY A 96 -2.25 28.63 -1.01
CA GLY A 96 -3.33 28.92 -0.06
C GLY A 96 -2.88 29.21 1.37
N ASP A 97 -3.85 29.56 2.23
CA ASP A 97 -3.57 30.01 3.60
C ASP A 97 -3.25 28.84 4.55
N PRO A 98 -2.27 28.99 5.48
CA PRO A 98 -1.94 27.96 6.45
C PRO A 98 -3.06 27.68 7.45
N VAL A 99 -2.97 26.54 8.14
CA VAL A 99 -4.04 26.08 9.05
C VAL A 99 -4.37 27.12 10.12
N TRP A 100 -3.36 27.83 10.61
CA TRP A 100 -3.52 28.86 11.64
C TRP A 100 -4.10 30.17 11.10
N ALA A 101 -4.21 30.35 9.78
CA ALA A 101 -4.77 31.53 9.11
C ALA A 101 -5.86 31.16 8.10
N ILE A 102 -6.51 30.00 8.28
CA ILE A 102 -7.50 29.51 7.32
C ILE A 102 -8.68 30.49 7.20
N LYS A 103 -9.01 30.86 5.96
CA LYS A 103 -10.18 31.70 5.66
C LYS A 103 -11.47 30.89 5.84
N MET A 104 -12.53 31.58 6.24
CA MET A 104 -13.85 30.97 6.37
C MET A 104 -14.36 30.44 5.03
N ASP A 105 -14.01 31.09 3.92
CA ASP A 105 -14.40 30.68 2.57
C ASP A 105 -13.85 29.28 2.23
N THR A 106 -12.60 28.99 2.54
CA THR A 106 -12.00 27.65 2.35
C THR A 106 -12.69 26.59 3.21
N VAL A 107 -13.15 26.95 4.41
CA VAL A 107 -13.91 26.04 5.28
C VAL A 107 -15.30 25.78 4.70
N ASN A 108 -15.97 26.81 4.18
CA ASN A 108 -17.27 26.67 3.53
C ASN A 108 -17.15 25.79 2.27
N ASP A 109 -16.14 26.01 1.43
CA ASP A 109 -15.86 25.15 0.27
C ASP A 109 -15.64 23.69 0.68
N LEU A 110 -14.91 23.44 1.76
CA LEU A 110 -14.71 22.09 2.31
C LEU A 110 -16.02 21.46 2.79
N VAL A 111 -16.86 22.22 3.48
CA VAL A 111 -18.18 21.75 3.94
C VAL A 111 -19.08 21.48 2.74
N ASP A 112 -19.10 22.34 1.74
CA ASP A 112 -19.92 22.18 0.54
C ASP A 112 -19.48 20.96 -0.28
N LEU A 113 -18.17 20.74 -0.41
CA LEU A 113 -17.61 19.53 -1.02
C LEU A 113 -18.02 18.29 -0.23
N SER A 114 -17.98 18.37 1.10
CA SER A 114 -18.38 17.28 2.01
C SER A 114 -19.89 17.00 1.97
N LEU A 115 -20.73 18.00 1.74
CA LEU A 115 -22.16 17.80 1.50
C LEU A 115 -22.42 17.04 0.19
N ASN A 116 -21.57 17.25 -0.81
CA ASN A 116 -21.60 16.53 -2.09
C ASN A 116 -20.80 15.21 -2.08
N PHE A 117 -20.57 14.62 -0.89
CA PHE A 117 -19.87 13.35 -0.72
C PHE A 117 -20.49 12.22 -1.55
N PHE A 118 -19.65 11.52 -2.31
CA PHE A 118 -19.99 10.46 -3.27
C PHE A 118 -21.10 10.81 -4.26
N PHE A 119 -21.31 12.11 -4.52
CA PHE A 119 -22.41 12.62 -5.34
C PHE A 119 -23.80 12.20 -4.83
N ILE A 120 -23.93 11.76 -3.58
CA ILE A 120 -25.18 11.26 -3.01
C ILE A 120 -26.21 12.40 -2.97
N LEU A 121 -25.84 13.54 -2.41
CA LEU A 121 -26.75 14.68 -2.28
C LEU A 121 -27.12 15.31 -3.65
N PRO A 122 -26.18 15.55 -4.58
CA PRO A 122 -26.52 15.95 -5.95
C PRO A 122 -27.49 14.98 -6.64
N PHE A 123 -27.28 13.67 -6.46
CA PHE A 123 -28.14 12.64 -7.04
C PHE A 123 -29.54 12.62 -6.41
N LEU A 124 -29.65 12.71 -5.08
CA LEU A 124 -30.95 12.76 -4.41
C LEU A 124 -31.77 13.99 -4.83
N ASN A 125 -31.11 15.14 -4.94
CA ASN A 125 -31.76 16.37 -5.42
C ASN A 125 -32.21 16.26 -6.88
N SER A 126 -31.48 15.54 -7.73
CA SER A 126 -31.86 15.34 -9.14
C SER A 126 -33.06 14.40 -9.32
N VAL A 127 -33.24 13.41 -8.44
CA VAL A 127 -34.42 12.52 -8.43
C VAL A 127 -35.60 13.09 -7.65
N GLY A 128 -35.51 14.34 -7.16
CA GLY A 128 -36.60 15.06 -6.51
C GLY A 128 -36.71 14.87 -4.99
N ILE A 129 -35.76 14.19 -4.35
CA ILE A 129 -35.71 14.05 -2.88
C ILE A 129 -34.88 15.20 -2.32
N ARG A 130 -35.55 16.30 -1.93
CA ARG A 130 -34.90 17.53 -1.45
C ARG A 130 -35.04 17.68 0.06
N LEU A 131 -34.19 16.98 0.82
CA LEU A 131 -34.06 17.21 2.26
C LEU A 131 -33.22 18.46 2.55
N ILE A 132 -32.13 18.64 1.78
CA ILE A 132 -31.21 19.77 1.81
C ILE A 132 -30.78 20.03 0.37
N ASP A 133 -30.72 21.29 -0.05
CA ASP A 133 -30.25 21.65 -1.39
C ASP A 133 -28.75 21.37 -1.52
N SER A 134 -28.37 20.70 -2.62
CA SER A 134 -26.96 20.42 -2.92
C SER A 134 -26.24 21.70 -3.32
N PRO A 135 -25.11 22.06 -2.67
CA PRO A 135 -24.32 23.21 -3.07
C PRO A 135 -23.79 23.02 -4.50
N VAL A 136 -23.80 24.11 -5.27
CA VAL A 136 -23.34 24.10 -6.66
C VAL A 136 -21.88 24.53 -6.70
N LEU A 137 -20.99 23.57 -6.88
CA LEU A 137 -19.55 23.79 -6.97
C LEU A 137 -19.02 23.58 -8.39
N HIS A 138 -17.76 23.97 -8.62
CA HIS A 138 -17.12 23.71 -9.90
C HIS A 138 -16.96 22.18 -10.13
N PRO A 139 -17.32 21.61 -11.30
CA PRO A 139 -17.27 20.16 -11.52
C PRO A 139 -15.89 19.54 -11.26
N VAL A 140 -14.83 20.30 -11.53
CA VAL A 140 -13.44 19.88 -11.28
C VAL A 140 -13.14 19.73 -9.78
N SER A 141 -13.61 20.63 -8.92
CA SER A 141 -13.34 20.53 -7.48
C SER A 141 -14.13 19.37 -6.86
N GLU A 142 -15.40 19.21 -7.22
CA GLU A 142 -16.22 18.06 -6.81
C GLU A 142 -15.65 16.73 -7.31
N GLY A 143 -15.19 16.70 -8.56
CA GLY A 143 -14.55 15.53 -9.15
C GLY A 143 -13.25 15.16 -8.44
N LEU A 144 -12.37 16.15 -8.19
CA LEU A 144 -11.11 15.91 -7.47
C LEU A 144 -11.36 15.37 -6.06
N PHE A 145 -12.24 16.00 -5.30
CA PHE A 145 -12.60 15.58 -3.94
C PHE A 145 -13.13 14.15 -3.92
N ASN A 146 -14.18 13.87 -4.71
CA ASN A 146 -14.80 12.55 -4.74
C ASN A 146 -13.88 11.48 -5.32
N PHE A 147 -12.93 11.84 -6.18
CA PHE A 147 -11.89 10.92 -6.66
C PHE A 147 -10.93 10.50 -5.53
N VAL A 148 -10.41 11.45 -4.74
CA VAL A 148 -9.50 11.16 -3.62
C VAL A 148 -10.21 10.34 -2.54
N ILE A 149 -11.42 10.74 -2.16
CA ILE A 149 -12.23 10.01 -1.18
C ILE A 149 -12.62 8.62 -1.69
N GLY A 150 -13.01 8.51 -2.97
CA GLY A 150 -13.32 7.23 -3.60
C GLY A 150 -12.12 6.29 -3.56
N TRP A 151 -10.92 6.79 -3.86
CA TRP A 151 -9.69 6.00 -3.76
C TRP A 151 -9.42 5.57 -2.31
N THR A 152 -9.59 6.47 -1.35
CA THR A 152 -9.38 6.21 0.09
C THR A 152 -10.35 5.15 0.62
N PHE A 153 -11.60 5.17 0.14
CA PHE A 153 -12.59 4.15 0.45
C PHE A 153 -12.18 2.77 -0.06
N VAL A 154 -11.69 2.67 -1.30
CA VAL A 154 -11.15 1.41 -1.86
C VAL A 154 -9.84 1.01 -1.18
N PHE A 155 -9.13 1.94 -0.55
CA PHE A 155 -7.89 1.67 0.19
C PHE A 155 -8.13 0.96 1.52
N ALA A 156 -9.34 1.05 2.09
CA ALA A 156 -9.66 0.46 3.39
C ALA A 156 -9.45 -1.06 3.43
N PRO A 157 -10.04 -1.87 2.52
CA PRO A 157 -9.81 -3.31 2.52
C PRO A 157 -8.35 -3.67 2.31
N LEU A 158 -7.57 -2.88 1.55
CA LEU A 158 -6.14 -3.09 1.39
C LEU A 158 -5.40 -2.96 2.73
N LEU A 159 -5.66 -1.89 3.49
CA LEU A 159 -5.10 -1.69 4.84
C LEU A 159 -5.48 -2.82 5.79
N PHE A 160 -6.75 -3.24 5.76
CA PHE A 160 -7.22 -4.34 6.59
C PHE A 160 -6.59 -5.67 6.22
N THR A 161 -6.24 -5.90 4.94
CA THR A 161 -5.57 -7.13 4.50
C THR A 161 -4.04 -7.09 4.61
N ASP A 162 -3.46 -5.98 5.11
CA ASP A 162 -2.01 -5.85 5.14
C ASP A 162 -1.36 -6.89 6.07
N TYR A 163 -0.39 -7.64 5.55
CA TYR A 163 0.35 -8.66 6.28
C TYR A 163 1.13 -8.08 7.47
N ARG A 164 1.51 -6.79 7.39
CA ARG A 164 2.27 -6.09 8.43
C ARG A 164 1.39 -5.24 9.35
N ARG A 165 0.06 -5.34 9.23
CA ARG A 165 -0.88 -4.54 10.01
C ARG A 165 -0.75 -4.72 11.53
N ASP A 166 -0.33 -5.90 11.99
CA ASP A 166 -0.26 -6.24 13.42
C ASP A 166 0.83 -5.44 14.18
N ARG A 167 1.69 -4.71 13.44
CA ARG A 167 2.69 -3.78 14.00
C ARG A 167 2.06 -2.44 14.38
N TYR A 168 0.86 -2.14 13.86
CA TYR A 168 0.09 -0.97 14.22
C TYR A 168 -0.72 -1.27 15.48
N LYS A 169 -0.41 -0.56 16.58
CA LYS A 169 -1.04 -0.77 17.89
C LYS A 169 -2.41 -0.09 18.04
N GLY A 170 -2.74 0.84 17.14
CA GLY A 170 -4.00 1.56 17.15
C GLY A 170 -5.13 0.78 16.46
N SER A 171 -6.34 1.35 16.49
CA SER A 171 -7.44 0.83 15.69
C SER A 171 -7.27 1.24 14.23
N LEU A 172 -7.20 0.26 13.32
CA LEU A 172 -7.19 0.51 11.88
C LEU A 172 -8.48 1.20 11.40
N ASP A 173 -9.60 0.97 12.09
CA ASP A 173 -10.86 1.64 11.76
C ASP A 173 -10.75 3.15 12.03
N VAL A 174 -10.10 3.52 13.13
CA VAL A 174 -9.86 4.91 13.51
C VAL A 174 -8.86 5.55 12.56
N LEU A 175 -7.78 4.83 12.22
CA LEU A 175 -6.81 5.30 11.23
C LEU A 175 -7.47 5.56 9.88
N TRP A 176 -8.23 4.60 9.36
CA TRP A 176 -8.96 4.76 8.11
C TRP A 176 -10.01 5.87 8.18
N GLY A 177 -10.73 5.97 9.31
CA GLY A 177 -11.70 7.05 9.53
C GLY A 177 -11.06 8.43 9.47
N PHE A 178 -9.90 8.61 10.11
CA PHE A 178 -9.13 9.85 9.99
C PHE A 178 -8.54 10.04 8.58
N GLN A 179 -8.14 8.95 7.92
CA GLN A 179 -7.66 8.99 6.56
C GLN A 179 -8.76 9.49 5.61
N MET A 180 -10.05 9.21 5.85
CA MET A 180 -11.14 9.79 5.04
C MET A 180 -11.24 11.32 5.12
N PHE A 181 -10.61 11.97 6.11
CA PHE A 181 -10.60 13.45 6.25
C PHE A 181 -9.22 14.07 5.95
N LEU A 182 -8.14 13.43 6.40
CA LEU A 182 -6.75 13.91 6.26
C LEU A 182 -5.85 12.78 5.76
N THR A 183 -6.18 12.28 4.58
CA THR A 183 -5.57 11.12 3.89
C THR A 183 -4.04 11.04 4.04
N ASN A 184 -3.36 12.09 3.63
CA ASN A 184 -1.90 12.23 3.65
C ASN A 184 -1.26 12.10 5.04
N ALA A 185 -1.82 12.77 6.05
CA ALA A 185 -1.28 12.88 7.40
C ALA A 185 -1.32 11.55 8.18
N PHE A 186 -2.13 10.59 7.75
CA PHE A 186 -2.25 9.29 8.43
C PHE A 186 -1.64 8.13 7.63
N LEU A 187 -1.47 8.29 6.31
CA LEU A 187 -0.95 7.24 5.46
C LEU A 187 0.58 7.09 5.55
N ILE A 188 1.34 8.18 5.58
CA ILE A 188 2.81 8.11 5.70
C ILE A 188 3.22 7.52 7.07
N PRO A 189 2.63 7.94 8.22
CA PRO A 189 2.90 7.31 9.51
C PRO A 189 2.57 5.82 9.53
N TYR A 190 1.46 5.42 8.90
CA TYR A 190 1.12 4.00 8.78
C TYR A 190 2.23 3.21 8.06
N MET A 191 2.71 3.74 6.93
CA MET A 191 3.81 3.14 6.17
C MET A 191 5.12 3.07 6.97
N ALA A 192 5.37 4.04 7.85
CA ALA A 192 6.53 4.03 8.74
C ALA A 192 6.39 3.01 9.88
N ILE A 193 5.21 2.93 10.51
CA ILE A 193 4.92 2.04 11.63
C ILE A 193 4.92 0.57 11.19
N ARG A 194 4.40 0.26 9.99
CA ARG A 194 4.41 -1.12 9.47
C ARG A 194 5.82 -1.65 9.19
N LEU A 195 6.86 -0.81 9.21
CA LEU A 195 8.26 -1.24 9.11
C LEU A 195 8.88 -1.65 10.44
N ASN A 196 8.23 -1.37 11.58
CA ASN A 196 8.69 -1.80 12.90
C ASN A 196 8.86 -3.32 13.00
N ASP A 197 9.65 -3.74 13.98
CA ASP A 197 9.75 -5.14 14.35
C ASP A 197 8.40 -5.66 14.89
N LYS A 198 8.15 -6.96 14.72
CA LYS A 198 6.96 -7.59 15.29
C LYS A 198 7.14 -7.60 16.81
N ASP A 199 6.17 -7.06 17.54
CA ASP A 199 6.14 -7.22 19.00
C ASP A 199 5.92 -8.70 19.33
N VAL A 200 6.78 -9.24 20.20
CA VAL A 200 6.76 -10.66 20.60
C VAL A 200 5.51 -10.98 21.42
N ASP A 201 4.90 -9.96 22.03
CA ASP A 201 3.75 -10.07 22.93
C ASP A 201 2.39 -9.74 22.25
N ASN A 202 2.40 -9.25 21.01
CA ASN A 202 1.16 -8.95 20.30
C ASN A 202 0.59 -10.24 19.69
N SER A 203 -0.40 -10.82 20.37
CA SER A 203 -1.33 -11.77 19.73
C SER A 203 -1.91 -11.13 18.47
N CYS A 204 -2.08 -11.91 17.39
CA CYS A 204 -2.68 -11.43 16.14
C CYS A 204 -3.93 -10.59 16.44
N ASN A 205 -3.91 -9.31 16.06
CA ASN A 205 -5.02 -8.42 16.35
C ASN A 205 -6.25 -8.90 15.57
N LYS A 206 -7.27 -9.33 16.31
CA LYS A 206 -8.53 -9.77 15.71
C LYS A 206 -9.09 -8.61 14.90
N LEU A 207 -9.42 -8.88 13.64
CA LEU A 207 -9.97 -7.88 12.74
C LEU A 207 -11.27 -7.33 13.33
N SER A 208 -11.46 -6.02 13.23
CA SER A 208 -12.70 -5.36 13.68
C SER A 208 -13.91 -5.87 12.89
N LYS A 209 -15.12 -5.59 13.38
CA LYS A 209 -16.35 -5.91 12.65
C LYS A 209 -16.37 -5.19 11.29
N LEU A 210 -15.97 -3.91 11.27
CA LEU A 210 -15.89 -3.10 10.05
C LEU A 210 -14.88 -3.69 9.06
N GLY A 211 -13.67 -3.99 9.52
CA GLY A 211 -12.64 -4.61 8.70
C GLY A 211 -13.09 -5.97 8.15
N THR A 212 -13.79 -6.78 8.95
CA THR A 212 -14.32 -8.08 8.50
C THR A 212 -15.35 -7.92 7.39
N VAL A 213 -16.28 -6.96 7.52
CA VAL A 213 -17.28 -6.66 6.49
C VAL A 213 -16.62 -6.14 5.22
N MET A 214 -15.69 -5.19 5.34
CA MET A 214 -15.01 -4.59 4.19
C MET A 214 -14.08 -5.56 3.45
N THR A 215 -13.47 -6.51 4.16
CA THR A 215 -12.62 -7.53 3.54
C THR A 215 -13.41 -8.70 2.96
N SER A 216 -14.52 -9.11 3.60
CA SER A 216 -15.44 -10.11 3.04
C SER A 216 -16.18 -9.58 1.81
N GLY A 217 -16.57 -8.30 1.85
CA GLY A 217 -17.18 -7.57 0.74
C GLY A 217 -16.18 -6.87 -0.18
N ALA A 218 -14.89 -7.20 -0.11
CA ALA A 218 -13.83 -6.50 -0.84
C ALA A 218 -14.12 -6.30 -2.35
N PRO A 219 -14.64 -7.30 -3.09
CA PRO A 219 -15.03 -7.10 -4.50
C PRO A 219 -16.08 -6.00 -4.69
N VAL A 220 -17.10 -5.96 -3.81
CA VAL A 220 -18.19 -4.98 -3.88
C VAL A 220 -17.68 -3.58 -3.51
N VAL A 221 -16.89 -3.48 -2.45
CA VAL A 221 -16.23 -2.22 -2.04
C VAL A 221 -15.34 -1.69 -3.16
N GLY A 222 -14.58 -2.58 -3.80
CA GLY A 222 -13.73 -2.26 -4.95
C GLY A 222 -14.51 -1.76 -6.16
N LEU A 223 -15.62 -2.42 -6.51
CA LEU A 223 -16.46 -1.99 -7.63
C LEU A 223 -17.14 -0.64 -7.34
N ILE A 224 -17.72 -0.46 -6.15
CA ILE A 224 -18.39 0.79 -5.77
C ILE A 224 -17.40 1.96 -5.81
N GLY A 225 -16.27 1.84 -5.12
CA GLY A 225 -15.31 2.93 -5.09
C GLY A 225 -14.60 3.15 -6.43
N GLY A 226 -14.36 2.09 -7.21
CA GLY A 226 -13.87 2.22 -8.58
C GLY A 226 -14.83 2.95 -9.52
N VAL A 227 -16.13 2.66 -9.41
CA VAL A 227 -17.18 3.38 -10.15
C VAL A 227 -17.26 4.84 -9.71
N ILE A 228 -17.19 5.11 -8.40
CA ILE A 228 -17.15 6.49 -7.88
C ILE A 228 -15.95 7.23 -8.46
N CYS A 229 -14.73 6.66 -8.42
CA CYS A 229 -13.56 7.30 -9.02
C CYS A 229 -13.72 7.56 -10.53
N LEU A 230 -14.32 6.62 -11.26
CA LEU A 230 -14.60 6.79 -12.69
C LEU A 230 -15.60 7.92 -12.93
N ILE A 231 -16.71 7.94 -12.18
CA ILE A 231 -17.71 9.01 -12.25
C ILE A 231 -17.08 10.35 -11.89
N SER A 232 -16.27 10.42 -10.83
CA SER A 232 -15.56 11.62 -10.42
C SER A 232 -14.65 12.19 -11.51
N ALA A 233 -13.89 11.31 -12.18
CA ALA A 233 -13.04 11.71 -13.30
C ALA A 233 -13.88 12.23 -14.47
N LEU A 234 -14.95 11.52 -14.85
CA LEU A 234 -15.85 11.97 -15.90
C LEU A 234 -16.58 13.26 -15.53
N TRP A 235 -16.95 13.44 -14.27
CA TRP A 235 -17.62 14.62 -13.74
C TRP A 235 -16.74 15.86 -13.81
N ALA A 236 -15.44 15.73 -13.52
CA ALA A 236 -14.50 16.84 -13.68
C ALA A 236 -14.51 17.41 -15.11
N PHE A 237 -14.58 16.54 -16.13
CA PHE A 237 -14.53 16.95 -17.54
C PHE A 237 -15.88 17.30 -18.16
N PHE A 238 -16.93 16.56 -17.80
CA PHE A 238 -18.24 16.63 -18.46
C PHE A 238 -19.40 16.99 -17.53
N GLY A 239 -19.15 17.03 -16.22
CA GLY A 239 -20.16 17.40 -15.22
C GLY A 239 -20.71 18.79 -15.49
N ARG A 240 -22.03 18.94 -15.32
CA ARG A 240 -22.79 20.19 -15.49
C ARG A 240 -22.45 20.93 -16.80
N GLY A 241 -22.53 20.24 -17.94
CA GLY A 241 -22.29 20.83 -19.27
C GLY A 241 -23.15 22.07 -19.55
N ASP A 242 -24.37 22.12 -19.03
CA ASP A 242 -25.30 23.24 -19.20
C ASP A 242 -25.12 24.36 -18.14
N GLY A 243 -24.19 24.18 -17.19
CA GLY A 243 -24.01 25.06 -16.03
C GLY A 243 -23.09 26.26 -16.26
N GLY A 244 -22.62 26.51 -17.48
CA GLY A 244 -21.75 27.65 -17.79
C GLY A 244 -20.29 27.49 -17.34
N PHE A 245 -19.85 26.29 -16.94
CA PHE A 245 -18.49 26.00 -16.42
C PHE A 245 -17.41 25.86 -17.51
N GLY A 246 -17.66 26.41 -18.70
CA GLY A 246 -16.70 26.36 -19.81
C GLY A 246 -16.46 24.97 -20.41
N SER A 247 -15.61 24.97 -21.43
CA SER A 247 -15.13 23.81 -22.17
C SER A 247 -14.03 23.06 -21.42
N VAL A 248 -13.58 21.91 -21.94
CA VAL A 248 -12.52 21.11 -21.31
C VAL A 248 -11.22 21.90 -21.06
N PRO A 249 -10.74 22.74 -21.99
CA PRO A 249 -9.60 23.63 -21.73
C PRO A 249 -9.82 24.58 -20.53
N ASP A 250 -10.97 25.24 -20.45
CA ASP A 250 -11.28 26.19 -19.37
C ASP A 250 -11.27 25.49 -18.01
N ARG A 251 -11.72 24.23 -17.97
CA ARG A 251 -11.71 23.38 -16.78
C ARG A 251 -10.29 22.97 -16.35
N LEU A 252 -9.39 22.72 -17.31
CA LEU A 252 -7.99 22.42 -17.03
C LEU A 252 -7.25 23.66 -16.52
N GLU A 253 -7.56 24.83 -17.08
CA GLU A 253 -7.05 26.11 -16.57
C GLU A 253 -7.56 26.38 -15.15
N PHE A 254 -8.86 26.18 -14.91
CA PHE A 254 -9.43 26.24 -13.56
C PHE A 254 -8.71 25.27 -12.61
N PHE A 255 -8.45 24.02 -13.02
CA PHE A 255 -7.74 23.05 -12.19
C PHE A 255 -6.34 23.54 -11.80
N ALA A 256 -5.57 24.05 -12.77
CA ALA A 256 -4.23 24.56 -12.53
C ALA A 256 -4.25 25.76 -11.57
N ASN A 257 -5.19 26.68 -11.76
CA ASN A 257 -5.39 27.82 -10.86
C ASN A 257 -5.82 27.35 -9.47
N TYR A 258 -6.78 26.42 -9.39
CA TYR A 258 -7.30 25.88 -8.13
C TYR A 258 -6.21 25.21 -7.30
N VAL A 259 -5.37 24.36 -7.90
CA VAL A 259 -4.22 23.74 -7.22
C VAL A 259 -3.15 24.78 -6.82
N GLY A 260 -2.99 25.83 -7.62
CA GLY A 260 -2.01 26.90 -7.38
C GLY A 260 -2.45 27.96 -6.38
N SER A 261 -3.76 28.08 -6.10
CA SER A 261 -4.32 29.09 -5.21
C SER A 261 -4.85 28.50 -3.91
N GLU A 262 -5.47 27.31 -3.94
CA GLU A 262 -6.15 26.72 -2.79
C GLU A 262 -5.34 25.60 -2.15
N ARG A 263 -5.18 25.70 -0.82
CA ARG A 263 -4.45 24.70 -0.04
C ARG A 263 -5.13 23.34 -0.04
N LEU A 264 -6.47 23.34 -0.05
CA LEU A 264 -7.28 22.12 -0.08
C LEU A 264 -7.03 21.32 -1.37
N ALA A 265 -7.08 21.98 -2.52
CA ALA A 265 -6.81 21.38 -3.83
C ALA A 265 -5.37 20.85 -3.93
N TYR A 266 -4.42 21.65 -3.42
CA TYR A 266 -3.02 21.28 -3.35
C TYR A 266 -2.79 20.03 -2.49
N ALA A 267 -3.46 19.92 -1.34
CA ALA A 267 -3.39 18.73 -0.48
C ALA A 267 -3.94 17.48 -1.20
N PHE A 268 -5.09 17.59 -1.88
CA PHE A 268 -5.67 16.50 -2.67
C PHE A 268 -4.74 16.03 -3.80
N LEU A 269 -4.00 16.94 -4.43
CA LEU A 269 -2.99 16.54 -5.42
C LEU A 269 -1.89 15.68 -4.78
N TRP A 270 -1.42 16.05 -3.60
CA TRP A 270 -0.45 15.24 -2.85
C TRP A 270 -1.03 13.89 -2.44
N ASP A 271 -2.31 13.82 -2.09
CA ASP A 271 -2.98 12.55 -1.80
C ASP A 271 -2.96 11.61 -3.00
N VAL A 272 -3.28 12.13 -4.20
CA VAL A 272 -3.20 11.35 -5.45
C VAL A 272 -1.79 10.82 -5.68
N CYS A 273 -0.76 11.65 -5.47
CA CYS A 273 0.64 11.25 -5.61
C CYS A 273 1.03 10.17 -4.59
N LEU A 274 0.68 10.35 -3.31
CA LEU A 274 0.98 9.40 -2.25
C LEU A 274 0.26 8.07 -2.47
N TYR A 275 -1.00 8.10 -2.89
CA TYR A 275 -1.72 6.89 -3.24
C TYR A 275 -1.11 6.17 -4.44
N ALA A 276 -0.69 6.90 -5.47
CA ALA A 276 -0.01 6.30 -6.62
C ALA A 276 1.31 5.60 -6.25
N ILE A 277 1.99 6.05 -5.19
CA ILE A 277 3.24 5.44 -4.68
C ILE A 277 2.94 4.28 -3.73
N PHE A 278 2.05 4.46 -2.75
CA PHE A 278 1.81 3.49 -1.70
C PHE A 278 0.90 2.34 -2.12
N GLN A 279 -0.04 2.57 -3.06
CA GLN A 279 -0.88 1.51 -3.62
C GLN A 279 -0.04 0.34 -4.18
N PRO A 280 0.87 0.52 -5.16
CA PRO A 280 1.64 -0.59 -5.71
C PRO A 280 2.57 -1.23 -4.68
N TRP A 281 3.07 -0.46 -3.72
CA TRP A 281 3.91 -0.98 -2.64
C TRP A 281 3.11 -1.92 -1.74
N LEU A 282 1.97 -1.47 -1.19
CA LEU A 282 1.12 -2.27 -0.31
C LEU A 282 0.53 -3.49 -1.03
N ILE A 283 0.07 -3.34 -2.28
CA ILE A 283 -0.40 -4.50 -3.07
C ILE A 283 0.75 -5.50 -3.27
N GLY A 284 1.96 -5.01 -3.55
CA GLY A 284 3.15 -5.84 -3.75
C GLY A 284 3.55 -6.66 -2.52
N ASP A 285 3.43 -6.09 -1.33
CA ASP A 285 3.69 -6.81 -0.08
C ASP A 285 2.59 -7.84 0.25
N ASN A 286 1.37 -7.64 -0.28
CA ASN A 286 0.19 -8.44 0.03
C ASN A 286 -0.22 -9.41 -1.08
N MET A 287 0.71 -9.77 -1.97
CA MET A 287 0.45 -10.66 -3.11
C MET A 287 0.05 -12.08 -2.70
N GLN A 288 0.44 -12.51 -1.50
CA GLN A 288 0.02 -13.80 -0.92
C GLN A 288 -1.50 -13.90 -0.71
N ASN A 289 -2.19 -12.75 -0.56
CA ASN A 289 -3.64 -12.71 -0.38
C ASN A 289 -4.39 -12.82 -1.71
N VAL A 290 -3.71 -12.86 -2.85
CA VAL A 290 -4.31 -12.91 -4.18
C VAL A 290 -4.44 -14.37 -4.64
N LYS A 291 -5.51 -14.68 -5.40
CA LYS A 291 -5.65 -15.99 -6.06
C LYS A 291 -4.41 -16.29 -6.93
N GLU A 292 -3.78 -17.45 -6.73
CA GLU A 292 -2.51 -17.85 -7.39
C GLU A 292 -2.51 -17.63 -8.91
N GLN A 293 -3.61 -17.97 -9.58
CA GLN A 293 -3.77 -17.84 -11.03
C GLN A 293 -3.81 -16.38 -11.53
N LYS A 294 -4.00 -15.40 -10.64
CA LYS A 294 -4.20 -13.99 -10.96
C LYS A 294 -3.10 -13.08 -10.43
N VAL A 295 -2.11 -13.65 -9.72
CA VAL A 295 -0.96 -12.92 -9.15
C VAL A 295 -0.23 -12.10 -10.22
N GLN A 296 0.03 -12.67 -11.40
CA GLN A 296 0.76 -11.97 -12.46
C GLN A 296 -0.02 -10.76 -13.01
N ILE A 297 -1.34 -10.88 -13.15
CA ILE A 297 -2.21 -9.79 -13.60
C ILE A 297 -2.22 -8.66 -12.56
N VAL A 298 -2.42 -9.00 -11.29
CA VAL A 298 -2.40 -8.02 -10.19
C VAL A 298 -1.03 -7.35 -10.08
N SER A 299 0.07 -8.10 -10.25
CA SER A 299 1.44 -7.56 -10.18
C SER A 299 1.70 -6.48 -11.21
N ASN A 300 1.15 -6.63 -12.42
CA ASN A 300 1.33 -5.67 -13.50
C ASN A 300 0.40 -4.46 -13.31
N LEU A 301 -0.84 -4.71 -12.89
CA LEU A 301 -1.86 -3.67 -12.77
C LEU A 301 -1.75 -2.84 -11.48
N ARG A 302 -1.01 -3.30 -10.45
CA ARG A 302 -0.86 -2.59 -9.17
C ARG A 302 -0.37 -1.14 -9.30
N PHE A 303 0.35 -0.83 -10.37
CA PHE A 303 0.89 0.50 -10.66
C PHE A 303 -0.11 1.45 -11.31
N ILE A 304 -1.24 0.95 -11.79
CA ILE A 304 -2.28 1.79 -12.39
C ILE A 304 -3.16 2.37 -11.26
N PRO A 305 -3.20 3.71 -11.09
CA PRO A 305 -4.04 4.40 -10.12
C PRO A 305 -5.48 3.87 -10.10
N VAL A 306 -6.00 3.53 -8.91
CA VAL A 306 -7.36 2.98 -8.68
C VAL A 306 -7.59 1.59 -9.32
N VAL A 307 -7.31 1.41 -10.61
CA VAL A 307 -7.54 0.17 -11.36
C VAL A 307 -6.79 -0.99 -10.74
N GLY A 308 -5.51 -0.81 -10.39
CA GLY A 308 -4.70 -1.84 -9.74
C GLY A 308 -5.31 -2.30 -8.42
N LEU A 309 -5.88 -1.36 -7.66
CA LEU A 309 -6.53 -1.61 -6.40
C LEU A 309 -7.87 -2.33 -6.57
N VAL A 310 -8.71 -1.90 -7.51
CA VAL A 310 -9.97 -2.59 -7.85
C VAL A 310 -9.69 -4.03 -8.26
N VAL A 311 -8.71 -4.25 -9.15
CA VAL A 311 -8.33 -5.59 -9.60
C VAL A 311 -7.77 -6.44 -8.46
N TYR A 312 -6.98 -5.86 -7.56
CA TYR A 312 -6.53 -6.54 -6.34
C TYR A 312 -7.73 -7.03 -5.50
N LEU A 313 -8.69 -6.15 -5.22
CA LEU A 313 -9.86 -6.48 -4.39
C LEU A 313 -10.79 -7.52 -5.03
N LEU A 314 -10.98 -7.48 -6.35
CA LEU A 314 -11.74 -8.49 -7.09
C LEU A 314 -11.09 -9.88 -7.01
N ASN A 315 -9.78 -9.94 -6.84
CA ASN A 315 -9.00 -11.19 -6.82
C ASN A 315 -8.48 -11.56 -5.43
N LEU A 316 -8.98 -10.90 -4.39
CA LEU A 316 -8.64 -11.19 -3.01
C LEU A 316 -9.16 -12.58 -2.63
N ASN A 317 -8.29 -13.40 -2.04
CA ASN A 317 -8.59 -14.73 -1.51
C ASN A 317 -8.75 -14.67 0.00
N TYR A 318 -9.98 -14.36 0.46
CA TYR A 318 -10.28 -14.23 1.89
C TYR A 318 -9.97 -15.50 2.70
N ALA A 319 -10.15 -16.69 2.10
CA ALA A 319 -9.89 -17.97 2.74
C ALA A 319 -8.41 -18.23 3.06
N GLY A 320 -7.46 -17.49 2.45
CA GLY A 320 -6.05 -17.51 2.84
C GLY A 320 -5.78 -16.63 4.07
N VAL A 321 -6.48 -15.49 4.17
CA VAL A 321 -6.35 -14.54 5.27
C VAL A 321 -6.85 -15.13 6.60
N GLU A 322 -7.76 -16.12 6.58
CA GLU A 322 -8.18 -16.88 7.77
C GLU A 322 -7.32 -18.11 8.08
N ARG A 323 -6.76 -18.79 7.07
CA ARG A 323 -6.00 -20.03 7.27
C ARG A 323 -4.63 -19.81 7.91
N ASP A 324 -4.04 -18.64 7.72
CA ASP A 324 -2.85 -18.19 8.48
C ASP A 324 -3.18 -17.78 9.93
N ARG A 325 -4.46 -17.81 10.35
CA ARG A 325 -4.90 -17.50 11.74
C ARG A 325 -5.10 -18.75 12.61
N GLU A 326 -5.13 -19.94 12.02
CA GLU A 326 -5.35 -21.22 12.75
C GLU A 326 -4.09 -22.08 12.91
N ASN A 327 -2.97 -21.72 12.28
CA ASN A 327 -1.67 -22.39 12.42
C ASN A 327 -0.64 -21.48 13.11
#